data_AF-A0A3M2V9X9-F1
#
_entry.id   AF-A0A3M2V9X9-F1
#
_cell.length_a   1.000
_cell.length_b   1.000
_cell.length_c   1.000
_cell.angle_alpha   90.00
_cell.angle_beta   90.00
_cell.angle_gamma   90.00
#
_symmetry.space_group_name_H-M   'P 1'
#
loop_
_entity.id
_entity.type
_entity.pdbx_description
1 polymer ?
#
loop_
_entity_poly.entity_id
_entity_poly.type
_entity_poly.pdbx_seq_one_letter_code
_entity_poly.pdbx_strand_id
1 'polypeptide(L)'
;MSAEATVVRTYIDWLVQVPWKAQSKVRLDLARAEAILDADHYGLDEVKERILEYLAVQKRVKKIRGPVLCLVGPPGVGKTSLAESIANATNRKFVRMALGG
;
A
#
# COMPACT_ATOMS: atom_id res chain seq x y z
N MET A 1 -39.97 8.62 5.35
CA MET A 1 -38.97 8.47 4.26
C MET A 1 -39.20 7.11 3.61
N SER A 2 -39.40 7.05 2.30
CA SER A 2 -39.55 5.79 1.54
C SER A 2 -38.24 4.99 1.56
N ALA A 3 -38.32 3.66 1.58
CA ALA A 3 -37.15 2.77 1.53
C ALA A 3 -36.31 3.01 0.26
N GLU A 4 -36.95 3.34 -0.86
CA GLU A 4 -36.28 3.66 -2.14
C GLU A 4 -35.41 4.91 -2.04
N ALA A 5 -35.92 5.95 -1.37
CA ALA A 5 -35.20 7.20 -1.18
C ALA A 5 -33.93 7.00 -0.32
N THR A 6 -33.97 6.11 0.67
CA THR A 6 -32.81 5.77 1.50
C THR A 6 -31.72 5.05 0.72
N VAL A 7 -32.10 4.10 -0.16
CA VAL A 7 -31.14 3.35 -0.99
C VAL A 7 -30.44 4.29 -1.97
N VAL A 8 -31.21 5.15 -2.67
CA VAL A 8 -30.64 6.11 -3.63
C VAL A 8 -29.73 7.12 -2.94
N ARG A 9 -30.12 7.64 -1.76
CA ARG A 9 -29.28 8.55 -0.99
C ARG A 9 -27.97 7.88 -0.59
N THR A 10 -28.04 6.64 -0.08
CA THR A 10 -26.85 5.87 0.28
C THR A 10 -25.93 5.71 -0.93
N TYR A 11 -26.47 5.35 -2.10
CA TYR A 11 -25.66 5.24 -3.31
C TYR A 11 -24.92 6.53 -3.68
N ILE A 12 -25.60 7.68 -3.61
CA ILE A 12 -24.99 8.99 -3.85
C ILE A 12 -23.90 9.28 -2.81
N ASP A 13 -24.15 8.99 -1.54
CA ASP A 13 -23.17 9.17 -0.47
C ASP A 13 -21.89 8.35 -0.73
N TRP A 14 -22.01 7.11 -1.23
CA TRP A 14 -20.87 6.29 -1.65
C TRP A 14 -20.10 6.94 -2.80
N LEU A 15 -20.79 7.42 -3.84
CA LEU A 15 -20.15 8.07 -4.99
C LEU A 15 -19.38 9.34 -4.58
N VAL A 16 -19.89 10.10 -3.62
CA VAL A 16 -19.24 11.30 -3.11
C VAL A 16 -17.97 10.98 -2.31
N GLN A 17 -17.93 9.84 -1.60
CA GLN A 17 -16.76 9.43 -0.82
C GLN A 17 -15.58 8.90 -1.65
N VAL A 18 -15.82 8.48 -2.91
CA VAL A 18 -14.78 7.95 -3.79
C VAL A 18 -13.81 9.07 -4.21
N PRO A 19 -12.48 8.89 -4.09
CA PRO A 19 -11.49 9.90 -4.47
C PRO A 19 -11.28 9.96 -6.00
N TRP A 20 -12.17 10.65 -6.72
CA TRP A 20 -12.13 10.73 -8.19
C TRP A 20 -10.88 11.41 -8.76
N LYS A 21 -10.43 12.51 -8.14
CA LYS A 21 -9.26 13.29 -8.57
C LYS A 21 -8.15 13.37 -7.52
N ALA A 22 -8.47 13.04 -6.26
CA ALA A 22 -7.52 13.15 -5.17
C ALA A 22 -6.48 12.04 -5.26
N GLN A 23 -5.20 12.42 -5.34
CA GLN A 23 -4.07 11.50 -5.39
C GLN A 23 -3.05 11.86 -4.33
N SER A 24 -2.43 10.85 -3.72
CA SER A 24 -1.33 11.07 -2.77
C SER A 24 -0.05 11.40 -3.54
N LYS A 25 0.73 12.36 -3.03
CA LYS A 25 2.06 12.68 -3.58
C LYS A 25 3.01 11.52 -3.28
N VAL A 26 3.25 10.69 -4.29
CA VAL A 26 4.16 9.54 -4.18
C VAL A 26 5.60 10.04 -4.06
N ARG A 27 6.36 9.48 -3.11
CA ARG A 27 7.79 9.71 -2.96
C ARG A 27 8.55 8.43 -3.26
N LEU A 28 9.43 8.45 -4.25
CA LEU A 28 10.24 7.29 -4.67
C LEU A 28 11.73 7.55 -4.39
N ASP A 29 12.03 7.67 -3.12
CA ASP A 29 13.36 7.91 -2.57
C ASP A 29 13.86 6.62 -1.93
N LEU A 30 14.82 5.95 -2.58
CA LEU A 30 15.28 4.62 -2.19
C LEU A 30 16.07 4.65 -0.88
N ALA A 31 16.94 5.66 -0.69
CA ALA A 31 17.71 5.81 0.54
C ALA A 31 16.80 6.03 1.76
N ARG A 32 15.72 6.79 1.57
CA ARG A 32 14.70 6.94 2.61
C ARG A 32 13.94 5.64 2.88
N ALA A 33 13.59 4.91 1.82
CA ALA A 33 12.86 3.65 1.96
C ALA A 33 13.68 2.61 2.72
N GLU A 34 14.97 2.49 2.41
CA GLU A 34 15.94 1.65 3.11
C GLU A 34 16.02 2.02 4.60
N ALA A 35 16.26 3.30 4.91
CA ALA A 35 16.33 3.78 6.29
C ALA A 35 15.06 3.49 7.11
N ILE A 36 13.86 3.60 6.50
CA ILE A 36 12.58 3.28 7.16
C ILE A 36 12.44 1.77 7.35
N LEU A 37 12.76 0.96 6.35
CA LEU A 37 12.70 -0.49 6.45
C LEU A 37 13.66 -1.03 7.52
N ASP A 38 14.85 -0.44 7.64
CA ASP A 38 15.84 -0.81 8.66
C ASP A 38 15.47 -0.35 10.06
N ALA A 39 14.83 0.81 10.18
CA ALA A 39 14.34 1.31 11.47
C ALA A 39 13.16 0.47 11.99
N ASP A 40 12.23 0.07 11.10
CA ASP A 40 11.00 -0.62 11.48
C ASP A 40 11.18 -2.15 11.61
N HIS A 41 12.17 -2.73 10.92
CA HIS A 41 12.38 -4.18 10.85
C HIS A 41 13.84 -4.55 11.06
N TYR A 42 14.12 -5.38 12.07
CA TYR A 42 15.46 -5.91 12.29
C TYR A 42 15.75 -7.14 11.39
N GLY A 43 16.93 -7.19 10.79
CA GLY A 43 17.31 -8.25 9.84
C GLY A 43 16.51 -8.20 8.54
N LEU A 44 16.16 -9.37 7.99
CA LEU A 44 15.40 -9.51 6.74
C LEU A 44 16.09 -8.89 5.51
N ASP A 45 17.42 -8.90 5.48
CA ASP A 45 18.23 -8.20 4.47
C ASP A 45 17.83 -8.58 3.05
N GLU A 46 17.69 -9.89 2.76
CA GLU A 46 17.25 -10.37 1.45
C GLU A 46 15.84 -9.87 1.06
N VAL A 47 14.92 -9.79 2.03
CA VAL A 47 13.54 -9.34 1.79
C VAL A 47 13.51 -7.83 1.54
N LYS A 48 14.26 -7.06 2.33
CA LYS A 48 14.40 -5.60 2.17
C LYS A 48 15.04 -5.27 0.83
N GLU A 49 16.09 -5.99 0.43
CA GLU A 49 16.74 -5.82 -0.86
C GLU A 49 15.74 -6.03 -2.02
N ARG A 50 14.94 -7.10 -1.98
CA ARG A 50 13.87 -7.34 -2.98
C ARG A 50 12.81 -6.24 -3.00
N ILE A 51 12.43 -5.70 -1.85
CA ILE A 51 11.50 -4.57 -1.78
C ILE A 51 12.11 -3.33 -2.44
N LEU A 52 13.39 -3.03 -2.17
CA LEU A 52 14.11 -1.90 -2.77
C LEU A 52 14.26 -2.05 -4.29
N GLU A 53 14.55 -3.25 -4.79
CA GLU A 53 14.55 -3.56 -6.23
C GLU A 53 13.19 -3.26 -6.86
N TYR A 54 12.10 -3.70 -6.23
CA TYR A 54 10.75 -3.44 -6.70
C TYR A 54 10.45 -1.94 -6.77
N LEU A 55 10.84 -1.18 -5.75
CA LEU A 55 10.70 0.28 -5.72
C LEU A 55 11.59 0.97 -6.77
N ALA A 56 12.78 0.43 -7.03
CA ALA A 56 13.70 0.95 -8.04
C ALA A 56 13.14 0.77 -9.45
N VAL A 57 12.51 -0.37 -9.74
CA VAL A 57 11.77 -0.58 -11.00
C VAL A 57 10.62 0.41 -11.09
N GLN A 58 9.82 0.55 -10.03
CA GLN A 58 8.70 1.50 -9.99
C GLN A 58 9.13 2.96 -10.21
N LYS A 59 10.33 3.35 -9.76
CA LYS A 59 10.90 4.67 -10.01
C LYS A 59 11.20 4.92 -11.49
N ARG A 60 11.54 3.88 -12.25
CA ARG A 60 11.84 3.99 -13.70
C ARG A 60 10.58 3.95 -14.56
N VAL A 61 9.58 3.14 -14.22
CA VAL A 61 8.33 3.00 -14.99
C VAL A 61 7.18 3.84 -14.40
N LYS A 62 6.74 4.87 -15.13
CA LYS A 62 5.63 5.76 -14.73
C LYS A 62 4.27 5.06 -14.58
N LYS A 63 4.05 3.91 -15.24
CA LYS A 63 2.87 3.06 -15.08
C LYS A 63 3.31 1.66 -14.71
N ILE A 64 2.85 1.19 -13.56
CA ILE A 64 3.05 -0.19 -13.12
C ILE A 64 2.14 -1.08 -13.98
N ARG A 65 2.72 -1.70 -15.01
CA ARG A 65 2.21 -2.92 -15.64
C ARG A 65 2.96 -4.15 -15.11
N GLY A 66 3.50 -4.05 -13.89
CA GLY A 66 4.35 -5.06 -13.27
C GLY A 66 3.59 -5.93 -12.26
N PRO A 67 4.18 -7.05 -11.83
CA PRO A 67 3.60 -7.95 -10.83
C PRO A 67 3.36 -7.25 -9.49
N VAL A 68 2.33 -7.70 -8.77
CA VAL A 68 2.05 -7.27 -7.38
C VAL A 68 3.01 -7.98 -6.44
N LEU A 69 3.57 -7.27 -5.46
CA LEU A 69 4.44 -7.86 -4.45
C LEU A 69 3.61 -8.77 -3.52
N CYS A 70 4.01 -10.03 -3.39
CA CYS A 70 3.40 -10.99 -2.48
C CYS A 70 4.42 -11.38 -1.39
N LEU A 71 4.06 -11.17 -0.12
CA LEU A 71 4.87 -11.57 1.03
C LEU A 71 4.34 -12.90 1.57
N VAL A 72 5.19 -13.94 1.59
CA VAL A 72 4.82 -15.30 2.03
C VAL A 72 5.71 -15.72 3.20
N GLY A 73 5.12 -16.40 4.18
CA GLY A 73 5.84 -16.93 5.34
C GLY A 73 4.89 -17.29 6.49
N PRO A 74 5.40 -17.87 7.60
CA PRO A 74 4.60 -18.25 8.76
C PRO A 74 3.94 -17.04 9.45
N PRO A 75 2.90 -17.24 10.28
CA PRO A 75 2.30 -16.15 11.03
C PRO A 75 3.33 -15.51 11.98
N GLY A 76 3.20 -14.20 12.24
CA GLY A 76 4.08 -13.48 13.17
C GLY A 76 5.37 -12.89 12.58
N VAL A 77 5.74 -13.20 11.34
CA VAL A 77 6.99 -12.70 10.71
C VAL A 77 6.97 -11.25 10.20
N GLY A 78 5.98 -10.44 10.60
CA GLY A 78 5.95 -9.02 10.24
C GLY A 78 5.50 -8.68 8.81
N LYS A 79 4.81 -9.58 8.09
CA LYS A 79 4.32 -9.30 6.71
C LYS A 79 3.44 -8.04 6.63
N THR A 80 2.52 -7.88 7.57
CA THR A 80 1.60 -6.74 7.61
C THR A 80 2.33 -5.45 7.97
N SER A 81 3.27 -5.50 8.91
CA SER A 81 4.07 -4.34 9.29
C SER A 81 5.04 -3.93 8.18
N LEU A 82 5.62 -4.88 7.43
CA LEU A 82 6.42 -4.58 6.24
C LEU A 82 5.60 -3.80 5.20
N ALA A 83 4.36 -4.23 4.93
CA ALA A 83 3.48 -3.52 4.01
C ALA A 83 3.15 -2.08 4.47
N GLU A 84 3.01 -1.88 5.78
CA GLU A 84 2.80 -0.55 6.39
C GLU A 84 4.06 0.34 6.25
N SER A 85 5.25 -0.20 6.53
CA SER A 85 6.52 0.51 6.34
C SER A 85 6.75 0.90 4.87
N ILE A 86 6.38 0.04 3.91
CA ILE A 86 6.43 0.36 2.47
C ILE A 86 5.49 1.51 2.13
N ALA A 87 4.28 1.53 2.69
CA ALA A 87 3.33 2.62 2.49
C ALA A 87 3.87 3.95 3.06
N ASN A 88 4.46 3.91 4.26
CA ASN A 88 5.10 5.06 4.91
C ASN A 88 6.30 5.58 4.10
N ALA A 89 7.17 4.68 3.64
CA ALA A 89 8.33 5.02 2.80
C ALA A 89 7.92 5.71 1.50
N THR A 90 6.87 5.22 0.86
CA THR A 90 6.37 5.74 -0.43
C THR A 90 5.39 6.91 -0.30
N ASN A 91 5.07 7.33 0.93
CA ASN A 91 4.08 8.36 1.25
C ASN A 91 2.69 8.06 0.66
N ARG A 92 2.24 6.82 0.81
CA ARG A 92 0.91 6.35 0.38
C ARG A 92 0.07 6.00 1.60
N LYS A 93 -1.25 6.18 1.49
CA LYS A 93 -2.18 5.72 2.53
C LYS A 93 -2.17 4.19 2.59
N PHE A 94 -1.97 3.64 3.78
CA PHE A 94 -2.07 2.22 4.03
C PHE A 94 -3.54 1.82 4.24
N VAL A 95 -3.97 0.74 3.59
CA VAL A 95 -5.29 0.14 3.79
C VAL A 95 -5.09 -1.37 3.86
N ARG A 96 -5.64 -2.00 4.90
CA ARG A 96 -5.63 -3.45 5.08
C ARG A 96 -7.00 -4.02 4.79
N MET A 97 -7.04 -5.04 3.93
CA MET A 97 -8.24 -5.83 3.64
C MET A 97 -7.93 -7.31 3.91
N ALA A 98 -8.76 -7.97 4.70
CA ALA A 98 -8.66 -9.40 4.92
C ALA A 98 -9.37 -10.14 3.78
N LEU A 99 -8.68 -11.12 3.19
CA LEU A 99 -9.23 -12.00 2.15
C LEU A 99 -9.48 -13.43 2.68
N GLY A 100 -9.19 -13.68 3.96
CA GLY A 100 -9.52 -14.94 4.62
C GLY A 100 -10.97 -14.91 5.09
N GLY A 101 -11.70 -15.98 4.80
CA GLY A 101 -13.01 -16.29 5.40
C GLY A 101 -12.83 -17.03 6.71
#